data_AF-A0A7C5X9C9-F1
#
_entry.id   AF-A0A7C5X9C9-F1
#
_cell.length_a   1.000
_cell.length_b   1.000
_cell.length_c   1.000
_cell.angle_alpha   90.00
_cell.angle_beta   90.00
_cell.angle_gamma   90.00
#
_symmetry.space_group_name_H-M   'P 1'
#
loop_
_entity.id
_entity.type
_entity.pdbx_description
1 polymer ?
#
loop_
_entity_poly.entity_id
_entity_poly.type
_entity_poly.pdbx_seq_one_letter_code
_entity_poly.pdbx_strand_id
1 'polypeptide(L)'
;MAVADLKRELLRLLREDEEFRLAVAGLLGLDTIISELRRLREDFNRFVELEDRRWEENNKRWEENWRLWEESMKRWEENERRWEEAYKRFEAIEEELRRLREDHNKLREDFNRAYESFMKRMDSFERRLIALGTRWGLESEEAFREAMKGIVQEILGAGKVERWRYYDREGEVLGYPAWVEVDLAIRDGAHVLVEVKASASDS
;
A
#
# COMPACT_ATOMS: atom_id res chain seq x y z
N MET A 1 17.13 86.96 -63.31
CA MET A 1 18.03 85.93 -62.74
C MET A 1 17.56 84.57 -63.28
N ALA A 2 18.44 83.74 -63.84
CA ALA A 2 18.02 82.40 -64.23
C ALA A 2 17.74 81.57 -62.97
N VAL A 3 16.77 80.66 -62.99
CA VAL A 3 16.40 79.81 -61.84
C VAL A 3 17.61 79.06 -61.27
N ALA A 4 18.56 78.68 -62.14
CA ALA A 4 19.82 78.06 -61.75
C ALA A 4 20.70 78.96 -60.86
N ASP A 5 20.72 80.26 -61.13
CA ASP A 5 21.50 81.23 -60.35
C ASP A 5 20.88 81.43 -58.96
N LEU A 6 19.56 81.50 -58.88
CA LEU A 6 18.84 81.62 -57.61
C LEU A 6 19.05 80.39 -56.71
N LYS A 7 19.01 79.18 -57.28
CA LYS A 7 19.27 77.95 -56.52
C LYS A 7 20.70 77.90 -55.98
N ARG A 8 21.69 78.34 -56.78
CA ARG A 8 23.09 78.42 -56.35
C ARG A 8 23.25 79.41 -55.20
N GLU A 9 22.63 80.58 -55.32
CA GLU A 9 22.70 81.61 -54.29
C GLU A 9 22.02 81.17 -52.99
N LEU A 10 20.85 80.53 -53.06
CA LEU A 10 20.16 79.99 -51.88
C LEU A 10 21.01 78.92 -51.16
N LEU A 11 21.65 78.02 -51.90
CA LEU A 11 22.56 77.01 -51.32
C LEU A 11 23.82 77.64 -50.74
N ARG A 12 24.35 78.71 -51.34
CA ARG A 12 25.48 79.48 -50.81
C ARG A 12 25.11 80.11 -49.47
N LEU A 13 24.00 80.83 -49.42
CA LEU A 13 23.49 81.46 -48.19
C LEU A 13 23.22 80.42 -47.09
N LEU A 14 22.59 79.27 -47.41
CA LEU A 14 22.43 78.19 -46.43
C LEU A 14 23.75 77.64 -45.87
N ARG A 15 24.88 77.80 -46.55
CA ARG A 15 26.20 77.31 -46.10
C ARG A 15 27.05 78.36 -45.40
N GLU A 16 26.97 79.61 -45.85
CA GLU A 16 27.86 80.69 -45.42
C GLU A 16 27.17 81.65 -44.43
N ASP A 17 25.86 81.83 -44.55
CA ASP A 17 25.07 82.71 -43.69
C ASP A 17 24.36 81.88 -42.61
N GLU A 18 24.70 82.13 -41.35
CA GLU A 18 24.12 81.42 -40.21
C GLU A 18 22.70 81.90 -39.92
N GLU A 19 22.45 83.21 -39.96
CA GLU A 19 21.15 83.81 -39.66
C GLU A 19 20.10 83.36 -40.69
N PHE A 20 20.44 83.38 -41.98
CA PHE A 20 19.57 82.90 -43.04
C PHE A 20 19.27 81.40 -42.89
N ARG A 21 20.28 80.58 -42.55
CA ARG A 21 20.12 79.13 -42.36
C ARG A 21 19.23 78.80 -41.16
N LEU A 22 19.40 79.51 -40.05
CA LEU A 22 18.58 79.34 -38.85
C LEU A 22 17.13 79.80 -39.12
N ALA A 23 16.94 80.92 -39.83
CA ALA A 23 15.61 81.37 -40.22
C ALA A 23 14.89 80.34 -41.12
N VAL A 24 15.59 79.77 -42.11
CA VAL A 24 15.05 78.69 -42.95
C VAL A 24 14.78 77.43 -42.12
N ALA A 25 15.66 77.05 -41.20
CA ALA A 25 15.45 75.91 -40.31
C ALA A 25 14.21 76.08 -39.42
N GLY A 26 14.00 77.28 -38.88
CA GLY A 26 12.81 77.64 -38.11
C GLY A 26 11.53 77.60 -38.95
N LEU A 27 11.55 78.16 -40.17
CA LEU A 27 10.41 78.11 -41.10
C LEU A 27 10.05 76.68 -41.53
N LEU A 28 11.05 75.82 -41.68
CA LEU A 28 10.87 74.41 -41.99
C LEU A 28 10.52 73.56 -40.75
N GLY A 29 10.47 74.16 -39.56
CA GLY A 29 10.14 73.47 -38.30
C GLY A 29 11.19 72.45 -37.86
N LEU A 30 12.45 72.58 -38.31
CA LEU A 30 13.51 71.62 -38.00
C LEU A 30 13.78 71.54 -36.49
N ASP A 31 13.63 72.63 -35.75
CA ASP A 31 13.77 72.64 -34.28
C ASP A 31 12.73 71.77 -33.59
N THR A 32 11.49 71.80 -34.08
CA THR A 32 10.40 70.93 -33.58
C THR A 32 10.71 69.48 -33.88
N ILE A 33 11.14 69.16 -35.11
CA ILE A 33 11.50 67.79 -35.51
C ILE A 33 12.66 67.25 -34.66
N ILE A 34 13.71 68.05 -34.45
CA ILE A 34 14.86 67.64 -33.62
C ILE A 34 14.42 67.42 -32.16
N SER A 35 13.55 68.27 -31.63
CA SER A 35 13.05 68.15 -30.26
C SER A 35 12.21 66.88 -30.08
N GLU A 36 11.33 66.56 -31.03
CA GLU A 36 10.55 65.31 -31.03
C GLU A 36 11.44 64.08 -31.21
N LEU A 37 12.47 64.14 -32.07
CA LEU A 37 13.44 63.05 -32.21
C LEU A 37 14.25 62.81 -30.93
N ARG A 38 14.57 63.86 -30.17
CA ARG A 38 15.24 63.73 -28.86
C ARG A 38 14.32 63.06 -27.85
N ARG A 39 13.07 63.51 -27.75
CA ARG A 39 12.04 62.89 -26.90
C ARG A 39 11.83 61.41 -27.26
N LEU A 40 11.69 61.10 -28.54
CA LEU A 40 11.55 59.72 -29.01
C LEU A 40 12.75 58.86 -28.63
N ARG A 41 13.97 59.39 -28.72
CA ARG A 41 15.18 58.68 -28.29
C ARG A 41 15.18 58.44 -26.77
N GLU A 42 14.78 59.43 -25.98
CA GLU A 42 14.67 59.29 -24.53
C GLU A 42 13.61 58.26 -24.14
N ASP A 43 12.44 58.28 -24.78
CA ASP A 43 11.37 57.31 -24.59
C ASP A 43 11.81 55.89 -24.97
N PHE A 44 12.51 55.76 -26.09
CA PHE A 44 13.05 54.50 -26.55
C PHE A 44 14.09 53.94 -25.58
N ASN A 45 15.03 54.76 -25.10
CA ASN A 45 16.03 54.33 -24.13
C ASN A 45 15.36 53.87 -22.82
N ARG A 46 14.36 54.61 -22.32
CA ARG A 46 13.58 54.20 -21.15
C ARG A 46 12.85 52.87 -21.37
N PHE A 47 12.28 52.68 -22.55
CA PHE A 47 11.63 51.42 -22.92
C PHE A 47 12.62 50.25 -22.91
N VAL A 48 13.80 50.42 -23.52
CA VAL A 48 14.85 49.39 -23.54
C VAL A 48 15.30 49.05 -22.12
N GLU A 49 15.55 50.05 -21.26
CA GLU A 49 15.92 49.82 -19.86
C GLU A 49 14.84 49.05 -19.07
N LEU A 50 13.56 49.37 -19.31
CA LEU A 50 12.44 48.66 -18.67
C LEU A 50 12.32 47.21 -19.16
N GLU A 51 12.50 46.98 -20.45
CA GLU A 51 12.48 45.63 -21.02
C GLU A 51 13.68 44.80 -20.53
N ASP A 52 14.86 45.39 -20.43
CA ASP A 52 16.06 44.69 -19.93
C ASP A 52 15.85 44.23 -18.47
N ARG A 53 15.31 45.11 -17.62
CA ARG A 53 14.92 44.73 -16.24
C ARG A 53 13.87 43.63 -16.20
N ARG A 54 12.85 43.69 -17.06
CA ARG A 54 11.84 42.61 -17.16
C ARG A 54 12.46 41.29 -17.58
N TRP A 55 13.40 41.33 -18.53
CA TRP A 55 14.13 40.16 -18.97
C TRP A 55 14.96 39.56 -17.84
N GLU A 56 15.70 40.38 -17.09
CA GLU A 56 16.47 39.92 -15.92
C GLU A 56 15.57 39.28 -14.84
N GLU A 57 14.43 39.92 -14.51
CA GLU A 57 13.46 39.39 -13.56
C GLU A 57 12.87 38.06 -14.04
N ASN A 58 12.50 37.99 -15.32
CA ASN A 58 11.96 36.78 -15.91
C ASN A 58 13.00 35.65 -15.91
N ASN A 59 14.26 35.96 -16.22
CA ASN A 59 15.35 34.99 -16.22
C ASN A 59 15.57 34.40 -14.81
N LYS A 60 15.53 35.24 -13.76
CA LYS A 60 15.58 34.77 -12.36
C LYS A 60 14.43 33.81 -12.03
N ARG A 61 13.21 34.14 -12.46
CA ARG A 61 12.04 33.25 -12.27
C ARG A 61 12.20 31.93 -13.02
N TRP A 62 12.77 31.96 -14.22
CA TRP A 62 13.08 30.75 -14.98
C TRP A 62 14.11 29.88 -14.26
N GLU A 63 15.17 30.46 -13.72
CA GLU A 63 16.17 29.75 -12.93
C GLU A 63 15.58 29.12 -11.66
N GLU A 64 14.73 29.85 -10.93
CA GLU A 64 14.02 29.33 -9.76
C GLU A 64 13.07 28.18 -10.13
N ASN A 65 12.26 28.36 -11.17
CA ASN A 65 11.38 27.30 -11.68
C ASN A 65 12.18 26.08 -12.12
N TRP A 66 13.33 26.27 -12.76
CA TRP A 66 14.20 25.18 -13.18
C TRP A 66 14.72 24.37 -11.98
N ARG A 67 15.13 25.03 -10.90
CA ARG A 67 15.56 24.35 -9.65
C ARG A 67 14.43 23.54 -9.04
N LEU A 68 13.22 24.11 -8.96
CA LEU A 68 12.04 23.39 -8.46
C LEU A 68 11.69 22.18 -9.31
N TRP A 69 11.83 22.31 -10.64
CA TRP A 69 11.66 21.20 -11.57
C TRP A 69 12.68 20.09 -11.34
N GLU A 70 13.95 20.44 -11.16
CA GLU A 70 15.02 19.47 -10.89
C GLU A 70 14.79 18.73 -9.56
N GLU A 71 14.40 19.45 -8.50
CA GLU A 71 14.02 18.83 -7.22
C GLU A 71 12.80 17.92 -7.33
N SER A 72 11.78 18.35 -8.09
CA SER A 72 10.59 17.54 -8.34
C SER A 72 10.95 16.26 -9.09
N MET A 73 11.83 16.36 -10.09
CA MET A 73 12.29 15.22 -10.88
C MET A 73 13.04 14.20 -10.02
N LYS A 74 13.94 14.64 -9.13
CA LYS A 74 14.61 13.74 -8.17
C LYS A 74 13.63 13.01 -7.25
N ARG A 75 12.59 13.71 -6.78
CA ARG A 75 11.53 13.10 -5.96
C ARG A 75 10.72 12.07 -6.76
N TRP A 76 10.47 12.34 -8.04
CA TRP A 76 9.79 11.40 -8.93
C TRP A 76 10.62 10.13 -9.14
N GLU A 77 11.92 10.26 -9.43
CA GLU A 77 12.83 9.11 -9.56
C GLU A 77 12.89 8.28 -8.26
N GLU A 78 12.98 8.93 -7.11
CA GLU A 78 12.96 8.22 -5.82
C GLU A 78 11.64 7.50 -5.59
N ASN A 79 10.51 8.14 -5.91
CA ASN A 79 9.19 7.54 -5.78
C ASN A 79 9.02 6.34 -6.71
N GLU A 80 9.48 6.44 -7.96
CA GLU A 80 9.49 5.34 -8.93
C GLU A 80 10.29 4.15 -8.40
N ARG A 81 11.49 4.39 -7.87
CA ARG A 81 12.32 3.35 -7.23
C ARG A 81 11.59 2.68 -6.07
N ARG A 82 10.87 3.45 -5.23
CA ARG A 82 10.06 2.91 -4.13
C ARG A 82 8.90 2.06 -4.63
N TRP A 83 8.26 2.46 -5.74
CA TRP A 83 7.19 1.69 -6.37
C TRP A 83 7.72 0.38 -6.95
N GLU A 84 8.87 0.38 -7.61
CA GLU A 84 9.50 -0.86 -8.10
C GLU A 84 9.82 -1.83 -6.96
N GLU A 85 10.40 -1.33 -5.86
CA GLU A 85 10.67 -2.16 -4.69
C GLU A 85 9.39 -2.70 -4.05
N ALA A 86 8.35 -1.88 -3.95
CA ALA A 86 7.05 -2.31 -3.43
C ALA A 86 6.43 -3.39 -4.33
N TYR A 87 6.51 -3.24 -5.65
CA TYR A 87 5.98 -4.20 -6.60
C TYR A 87 6.68 -5.57 -6.47
N LYS A 88 8.01 -5.58 -6.37
CA LYS A 88 8.79 -6.82 -6.12
C LYS A 88 8.40 -7.51 -4.82
N ARG A 89 8.14 -6.74 -3.75
CA ARG A 89 7.65 -7.29 -2.47
C ARG A 89 6.24 -7.87 -2.61
N PHE A 90 5.35 -7.20 -3.35
CA PHE A 90 4.01 -7.70 -3.62
C PHE A 90 4.05 -9.01 -4.41
N GLU A 91 4.85 -9.10 -5.47
CA GLU A 91 5.03 -10.35 -6.22
C GLU A 91 5.52 -11.51 -5.33
N ALA A 92 6.47 -11.24 -4.43
CA ALA A 92 6.95 -12.24 -3.47
C ALA A 92 5.84 -12.72 -2.52
N ILE A 93 5.02 -11.79 -2.01
CA ILE A 93 3.87 -12.11 -1.14
C ILE A 93 2.82 -12.93 -1.90
N GLU A 94 2.51 -12.57 -3.15
CA GLU A 94 1.55 -13.32 -3.97
C GLU A 94 2.01 -14.76 -4.23
N GLU A 95 3.31 -14.95 -4.49
CA GLU A 95 3.90 -16.28 -4.65
C GLU A 95 3.84 -17.10 -3.35
N GLU A 96 4.13 -16.50 -2.20
CA GLU A 96 4.01 -17.17 -0.90
C GLU A 96 2.56 -17.55 -0.59
N LEU A 97 1.60 -16.66 -0.84
CA LEU A 97 0.17 -16.93 -0.68
C LEU A 97 -0.31 -18.06 -1.60
N ARG A 98 0.24 -18.16 -2.81
CA ARG A 98 -0.05 -19.26 -3.74
C ARG A 98 0.41 -20.60 -3.14
N ARG A 99 1.64 -20.66 -2.64
CA ARG A 99 2.20 -21.86 -1.99
C ARG A 99 1.40 -22.27 -0.75
N LEU A 100 1.12 -21.33 0.15
CA LEU A 100 0.30 -21.59 1.34
C LEU A 100 -1.08 -22.13 0.98
N ARG A 101 -1.70 -21.63 -0.09
CA ARG A 101 -2.99 -22.13 -0.57
C ARG A 101 -2.89 -23.56 -1.10
N GLU A 102 -1.84 -23.88 -1.85
CA GLU A 102 -1.59 -25.24 -2.33
C GLU A 102 -1.38 -26.22 -1.18
N ASP A 103 -0.55 -25.85 -0.19
CA ASP A 103 -0.30 -26.68 0.98
C ASP A 103 -1.55 -26.87 1.84
N HIS A 104 -2.35 -25.81 2.02
CA HIS A 104 -3.64 -25.91 2.70
C HIS A 104 -4.60 -26.86 1.98
N ASN A 105 -4.66 -26.79 0.65
CA ASN A 105 -5.51 -27.70 -0.14
C ASN A 105 -5.08 -29.15 0.03
N LYS A 106 -3.76 -29.44 -0.01
CA LYS A 106 -3.24 -30.79 0.23
C LYS A 106 -3.58 -31.29 1.63
N LEU A 107 -3.35 -30.47 2.67
CA LEU A 107 -3.69 -30.81 4.04
C LEU A 107 -5.18 -31.10 4.20
N ARG A 108 -6.03 -30.31 3.54
CA ARG A 108 -7.49 -30.51 3.55
C ARG A 108 -7.88 -31.82 2.88
N GLU A 109 -7.25 -32.18 1.76
CA GLU A 109 -7.48 -33.46 1.09
C GLU A 109 -7.03 -34.63 1.96
N ASP A 110 -5.85 -34.55 2.57
CA ASP A 110 -5.34 -35.55 3.52
C ASP A 110 -6.28 -35.73 4.71
N PHE A 111 -6.74 -34.63 5.29
CA PHE A 111 -7.72 -34.64 6.38
C PHE A 111 -9.03 -35.33 5.95
N ASN A 112 -9.58 -34.98 4.78
CA ASN A 112 -10.80 -35.61 4.28
C ASN A 112 -10.62 -37.12 4.07
N ARG A 113 -9.48 -37.56 3.52
CA ARG A 113 -9.16 -38.99 3.36
C ARG A 113 -9.07 -39.72 4.70
N ALA A 114 -8.43 -39.10 5.69
CA ALA A 114 -8.33 -39.64 7.04
C ALA A 114 -9.71 -39.72 7.71
N TYR A 115 -10.53 -38.67 7.58
CA TYR A 115 -11.89 -38.60 8.10
C TYR A 115 -12.79 -39.67 7.49
N GLU A 116 -12.77 -39.87 6.16
CA GLU A 116 -13.54 -40.94 5.50
C GLU A 116 -13.10 -42.33 5.96
N SER A 117 -11.79 -42.55 6.09
CA SER A 117 -11.24 -43.82 6.58
C SER A 117 -11.65 -44.09 8.03
N PHE A 118 -11.68 -43.05 8.85
CA PHE A 118 -12.18 -43.08 10.22
C PHE A 118 -13.67 -43.45 10.27
N MET A 119 -14.52 -42.75 9.51
CA MET A 119 -15.95 -43.03 9.48
C MET A 119 -16.26 -44.47 9.08
N LYS A 120 -15.55 -45.02 8.07
CA LYS A 120 -15.69 -46.44 7.68
C LYS A 120 -15.32 -47.40 8.82
N ARG A 121 -14.29 -47.09 9.61
CA ARG A 121 -13.90 -47.90 10.78
C ARG A 121 -14.94 -47.81 11.88
N MET A 122 -15.51 -46.63 12.12
CA MET A 122 -16.59 -46.41 13.09
C MET A 122 -17.86 -47.16 12.70
N ASP A 123 -18.28 -47.12 11.44
CA ASP A 123 -19.44 -47.89 10.95
C ASP A 123 -19.23 -49.40 11.16
N SER A 124 -18.02 -49.89 10.88
CA SER A 124 -17.69 -51.31 11.13
C SER A 124 -17.68 -51.65 12.62
N PHE A 125 -17.25 -50.73 13.48
CA PHE A 125 -17.24 -50.91 14.92
C PHE A 125 -18.66 -50.93 15.47
N GLU A 126 -19.51 -50.00 15.04
CA GLU A 126 -20.93 -49.92 15.41
C GLU A 126 -21.67 -51.22 15.03
N ARG A 127 -21.47 -51.74 13.82
CA ARG A 127 -22.06 -53.03 13.40
C ARG A 127 -21.64 -54.20 14.29
N ARG A 128 -20.37 -54.24 14.74
CA ARG A 128 -19.87 -55.26 15.67
C ARG A 128 -20.50 -55.10 17.06
N LEU A 129 -20.69 -53.86 17.53
CA LEU A 129 -21.36 -53.56 18.78
C LEU A 129 -22.83 -54.00 18.76
N ILE A 130 -23.57 -53.70 17.69
CA ILE A 130 -24.98 -54.11 17.53
C ILE A 130 -25.10 -55.64 17.51
N ALA A 131 -24.18 -56.35 16.86
CA ALA A 131 -24.15 -57.81 16.85
C ALA A 131 -23.86 -58.45 18.23
N LEU A 132 -23.20 -57.73 19.14
CA LEU A 132 -22.93 -58.17 20.51
C LEU A 132 -24.08 -57.88 21.50
N GLY A 133 -25.02 -57.03 21.12
CA GLY A 133 -26.43 -57.03 21.52
C GLY A 133 -26.87 -56.92 22.99
N THR A 134 -26.06 -57.20 24.03
CA THR A 134 -26.64 -57.41 25.38
C THR A 134 -25.76 -57.14 26.61
N ARG A 135 -24.55 -56.57 26.51
CA ARG A 135 -23.72 -56.28 27.70
C ARG A 135 -23.14 -54.89 27.68
N TRP A 136 -23.80 -53.94 28.33
CA TRP A 136 -23.36 -52.55 28.42
C TRP A 136 -23.39 -52.06 29.87
N GLY A 137 -22.28 -51.47 30.32
CA GLY A 137 -22.17 -50.85 31.64
C GLY A 137 -20.73 -50.55 32.07
N LEU A 138 -19.78 -51.47 31.84
CA LEU A 138 -18.37 -51.30 32.29
C LEU A 138 -17.34 -51.65 31.20
N GLU A 139 -17.62 -52.64 30.33
CA GLU A 139 -16.73 -52.99 29.21
C GLU A 139 -16.80 -51.97 28.04
N SER A 140 -17.86 -51.14 27.97
CA SER A 140 -18.08 -50.17 26.89
C SER A 140 -17.17 -48.94 27.01
N GLU A 141 -16.93 -48.45 28.22
CA GLU A 141 -16.07 -47.28 28.46
C GLU A 141 -14.61 -47.60 28.18
N GLU A 142 -14.12 -48.78 28.59
CA GLU A 142 -12.74 -49.19 28.34
C GLU A 142 -12.50 -49.47 26.85
N ALA A 143 -13.43 -50.14 26.19
CA ALA A 143 -13.37 -50.34 24.74
C ALA A 143 -13.44 -49.02 23.96
N PHE A 144 -14.29 -48.08 24.39
CA PHE A 144 -14.39 -46.75 23.79
C PHE A 144 -13.12 -45.92 24.04
N ARG A 145 -12.55 -45.96 25.25
CA ARG A 145 -11.29 -45.30 25.58
C ARG A 145 -10.14 -45.84 24.75
N GLU A 146 -10.01 -47.16 24.61
CA GLU A 146 -8.95 -47.77 23.80
C GLU A 146 -9.13 -47.48 22.30
N ALA A 147 -10.38 -47.43 21.80
CA ALA A 147 -10.66 -46.95 20.45
C ALA A 147 -10.21 -45.48 20.27
N MET A 148 -10.62 -44.61 21.19
CA MET A 148 -10.23 -43.19 21.18
C MET A 148 -8.73 -42.99 21.35
N LYS A 149 -8.06 -43.85 22.09
CA LYS A 149 -6.60 -43.85 22.24
C LYS A 149 -5.91 -44.17 20.93
N GLY A 150 -6.34 -45.21 20.22
CA GLY A 150 -5.85 -45.51 18.86
C GLY A 150 -6.08 -44.33 17.91
N ILE A 151 -7.22 -43.66 18.00
CA ILE A 151 -7.54 -42.52 17.14
C ILE A 151 -6.69 -41.29 17.48
N VAL A 152 -6.72 -40.83 18.73
CA VAL A 152 -6.12 -39.55 19.13
C VAL A 152 -4.61 -39.65 19.27
N GLN A 153 -4.09 -40.77 19.78
CA GLN A 153 -2.65 -40.97 19.95
C GLN A 153 -1.97 -41.51 18.69
N GLU A 154 -2.50 -42.59 18.09
CA GLU A 154 -1.78 -43.31 17.04
C GLU A 154 -2.07 -42.78 15.63
N ILE A 155 -3.34 -42.44 15.34
CA ILE A 155 -3.74 -41.95 14.01
C ILE A 155 -3.51 -40.44 13.88
N LEU A 156 -4.00 -39.66 14.85
CA LEU A 156 -3.97 -38.20 14.80
C LEU A 156 -2.73 -37.59 15.45
N GLY A 157 -2.06 -38.32 16.37
CA GLY A 157 -0.91 -37.80 17.12
C GLY A 157 -1.21 -36.52 17.92
N ALA A 158 -2.48 -36.25 18.21
CA ALA A 158 -2.97 -34.94 18.65
C ALA A 158 -2.86 -34.74 20.17
N GLY A 159 -2.84 -35.82 20.96
CA GLY A 159 -2.76 -35.70 22.41
C GLY A 159 -2.81 -37.05 23.11
N LYS A 160 -2.62 -37.06 24.43
CA LYS A 160 -2.68 -38.30 25.22
C LYS A 160 -4.08 -38.53 25.77
N VAL A 161 -4.65 -39.69 25.43
CA VAL A 161 -5.88 -40.25 26.02
C VAL A 161 -5.57 -41.10 27.25
N GLU A 162 -6.15 -40.77 28.41
CA GLU A 162 -6.03 -41.58 29.63
C GLU A 162 -7.28 -41.49 30.55
N ARG A 163 -7.44 -42.45 31.46
CA ARG A 163 -8.41 -42.37 32.57
C ARG A 163 -7.86 -41.41 33.62
N TRP A 164 -8.68 -40.49 34.11
CA TRP A 164 -8.26 -39.54 35.13
C TRP A 164 -9.04 -39.75 36.44
N ARG A 165 -8.32 -39.72 37.56
CA ARG A 165 -8.89 -39.81 38.91
C ARG A 165 -8.28 -38.74 39.80
N TYR A 166 -9.12 -38.08 40.58
CA TYR A 166 -8.71 -37.05 41.54
C TYR A 166 -9.54 -37.14 42.80
N TYR A 167 -8.90 -36.99 43.95
CA TYR A 167 -9.63 -36.91 45.22
C TYR A 167 -9.91 -35.44 45.54
N ASP A 168 -11.16 -35.04 45.32
CA ASP A 168 -11.66 -33.72 45.64
C ASP A 168 -11.89 -33.65 47.15
N ARG A 169 -10.99 -32.96 47.87
CA ARG A 169 -11.04 -32.83 49.33
C ARG A 169 -12.00 -31.75 49.80
N GLU A 170 -12.30 -30.77 48.94
CA GLU A 170 -13.14 -29.63 49.29
C GLU A 170 -14.60 -29.89 48.91
N GLY A 171 -14.85 -30.92 48.09
CA GLY A 171 -16.19 -31.30 47.64
C GLY A 171 -16.75 -30.33 46.62
N GLU A 172 -15.90 -29.68 45.82
CA GLU A 172 -16.30 -28.75 44.76
C GLU A 172 -17.18 -29.42 43.69
N VAL A 173 -16.94 -30.70 43.39
CA VAL A 173 -17.61 -31.40 42.28
C VAL A 173 -18.91 -32.08 42.74
N LEU A 174 -18.87 -32.82 43.85
CA LEU A 174 -20.00 -33.61 44.34
C LEU A 174 -20.68 -33.04 45.60
N GLY A 175 -20.19 -31.90 46.10
CA GLY A 175 -20.68 -31.27 47.34
C GLY A 175 -20.14 -31.89 48.62
N TYR A 176 -19.26 -32.90 48.52
CA TYR A 176 -18.59 -33.55 49.66
C TYR A 176 -17.26 -34.18 49.22
N PRO A 177 -16.31 -34.41 50.16
CA PRO A 177 -15.01 -34.97 49.81
C PRO A 177 -15.11 -36.38 49.20
N ALA A 178 -14.70 -36.53 47.94
CA ALA A 178 -14.91 -37.75 47.17
C ALA A 178 -13.86 -37.97 46.07
N TRP A 179 -13.74 -39.22 45.63
CA TRP A 179 -13.01 -39.54 44.39
C TRP A 179 -13.87 -39.15 43.19
N VAL A 180 -13.35 -38.28 42.35
CA VAL A 180 -13.90 -37.92 41.04
C VAL A 180 -13.13 -38.69 39.98
N GLU A 181 -13.86 -39.39 39.12
CA GLU A 181 -13.30 -40.12 37.98
C GLU A 181 -13.86 -39.53 36.68
N VAL A 182 -13.02 -39.43 35.65
CA VAL A 182 -13.43 -39.07 34.30
C VAL A 182 -13.01 -40.18 33.36
N ASP A 183 -13.95 -40.62 32.52
CA ASP A 183 -13.77 -41.76 31.63
C ASP A 183 -12.70 -41.52 30.56
N LEU A 184 -12.60 -40.30 30.03
CA LEU A 184 -11.63 -39.96 29.01
C LEU A 184 -11.12 -38.52 29.19
N ALA A 185 -9.80 -38.39 29.37
CA ALA A 185 -9.11 -37.11 29.34
C ALA A 185 -8.18 -37.06 28.13
N ILE A 186 -8.33 -36.03 27.29
CA ILE A 186 -7.39 -35.69 26.21
C ILE A 186 -6.57 -34.48 26.67
N ARG A 187 -5.25 -34.61 26.61
CA ARG A 187 -4.31 -33.55 27.02
C ARG A 187 -3.47 -33.08 25.83
N ASP A 188 -3.68 -31.84 25.41
CA ASP A 188 -2.93 -31.16 24.33
C ASP A 188 -2.84 -29.64 24.54
N GLY A 189 -2.24 -29.17 25.65
CA GLY A 189 -2.17 -27.75 25.97
C GLY A 189 -3.52 -27.12 26.40
N ALA A 190 -4.64 -27.65 25.90
CA ALA A 190 -5.96 -27.60 26.50
C ALA A 190 -6.33 -29.00 27.05
N HIS A 191 -7.28 -29.05 27.99
CA HIS A 191 -7.73 -30.31 28.58
C HIS A 191 -9.20 -30.54 28.24
N VAL A 192 -9.49 -31.60 27.47
CA VAL A 192 -10.86 -32.03 27.18
C VAL A 192 -11.18 -33.22 28.07
N LEU A 193 -12.21 -33.08 28.90
CA LEU A 193 -12.75 -34.12 29.76
C LEU A 193 -14.07 -34.61 29.17
N VAL A 194 -14.18 -35.91 28.93
CA VAL A 194 -15.36 -36.55 28.36
C VAL A 194 -15.83 -37.66 29.30
N GLU A 195 -17.07 -37.53 29.77
CA GLU A 195 -17.81 -38.56 30.48
C GLU A 195 -18.60 -39.40 29.46
N VAL A 196 -18.53 -40.72 29.53
CA VAL A 196 -19.14 -41.61 28.53
C VAL A 196 -20.27 -42.39 29.18
N LYS A 197 -21.52 -41.92 29.04
CA LYS A 197 -22.69 -42.65 29.55
C LYS A 197 -23.24 -43.65 28.54
N ALA A 198 -23.37 -44.91 28.97
CA ALA A 198 -23.91 -46.02 28.19
C ALA A 198 -25.41 -45.92 27.86
N SER A 199 -26.16 -45.02 28.52
CA SER A 199 -27.49 -44.59 28.08
C SER A 199 -27.84 -43.23 28.71
N ALA A 200 -28.50 -42.36 27.95
CA ALA A 200 -29.37 -41.35 28.53
C ALA A 200 -30.69 -42.05 28.87
N SER A 201 -30.76 -42.64 30.07
CA SER A 201 -32.06 -42.91 30.66
C SER A 201 -32.53 -41.59 31.26
N ASP A 202 -33.58 -41.00 30.68
CA ASP A 202 -34.22 -39.79 31.18
C ASP A 202 -34.37 -39.87 32.71
N SER A 203 -33.97 -38.79 33.38
CA SER A 203 -34.31 -38.49 34.77
C SER A 203 -35.02 -37.15 34.80
#